data_AF-A0A8C7BXA1-F1
#
_entry.id   AF-A0A8C7BXA1-F1
#
_cell.length_a   1.000
_cell.length_b   1.000
_cell.length_c   1.000
_cell.angle_alpha   90.00
_cell.angle_beta   90.00
_cell.angle_gamma   90.00
#
_symmetry.space_group_name_H-M   'P 1'
#
loop_
_entity.id
_entity.type
_entity.pdbx_description
1 polymer ?
#
loop_
_entity_poly.entity_id
_entity_poly.type
_entity_poly.pdbx_seq_one_letter_code
_entity_poly.pdbx_strand_id
1 'polypeptide(L)'
;MASSHTVLMRLVASAYSIAQKAGTIVRRVIAEGDLGIVEKTCATDLQTKADRLAQMSICSSLARKFPKLTIIGEEDLPFEEVDQELIEDGQWEEILQQPCPSQYIAIKEEDLVVWVDPLDGTKEYTEGLLDNVTVLIGIAYEGKAIAGVINQPYYNYQNNEKQKLREHKNEAKAGPDATLGRTIWGVLGLGAFGFQLKEAPAGKHIITTTRSHSNKLVTDCVTAMNPDDVLRVGGAGNKIIQLIEGKASAYVFASPGCKKWDTCAPEVILHAVGGKLTDIHGNALQYNKE
;
A
#
# COMPACT_ATOMS: atom_id res chain seq x y z
N MET A 1 19.52 -26.19 5.92
CA MET A 1 19.01 -26.63 4.60
C MET A 1 18.78 -25.37 3.79
N ALA A 2 19.43 -25.22 2.62
CA ALA A 2 19.15 -24.08 1.75
C ALA A 2 17.67 -24.15 1.35
N SER A 3 16.92 -23.06 1.54
CA SER A 3 15.51 -23.00 1.15
C SER A 3 15.38 -23.31 -0.34
N SER A 4 14.53 -24.26 -0.71
CA SER A 4 14.23 -24.60 -2.11
C SER A 4 13.53 -23.45 -2.86
N HIS A 5 13.05 -22.44 -2.14
CA HIS A 5 12.31 -21.32 -2.67
C HIS A 5 13.26 -20.21 -3.14
N THR A 6 12.99 -19.64 -4.31
CA THR A 6 13.72 -18.49 -4.87
C THR A 6 13.69 -17.29 -3.92
N VAL A 7 14.68 -16.40 -4.04
CA VAL A 7 14.77 -15.18 -3.23
C VAL A 7 13.49 -14.35 -3.32
N LEU A 8 12.98 -14.13 -4.54
CA LEU A 8 11.77 -13.34 -4.77
C LEU A 8 10.56 -13.91 -4.02
N MET A 9 10.28 -15.20 -4.15
CA MET A 9 9.09 -15.79 -3.51
C MET A 9 9.21 -15.81 -1.98
N ARG A 10 10.41 -16.02 -1.44
CA ARG A 10 10.65 -15.89 0.01
C ARG A 10 10.42 -14.46 0.51
N LEU A 11 10.86 -13.48 -0.28
CA LEU A 11 10.67 -12.06 0.05
C LEU A 11 9.20 -11.68 0.03
N VAL A 12 8.45 -12.05 -1.02
CA VAL A 12 7.00 -11.77 -1.12
C VAL A 12 6.23 -12.45 0.02
N ALA A 13 6.55 -13.71 0.35
CA ALA A 13 5.90 -14.43 1.44
C ALA A 13 6.16 -13.78 2.81
N SER A 14 7.38 -13.29 3.05
CA SER A 14 7.71 -12.58 4.29
C SER A 14 7.08 -11.19 4.31
N ALA A 15 7.12 -10.44 3.20
CA ALA A 15 6.50 -9.13 3.07
C ALA A 15 4.98 -9.19 3.31
N TYR A 16 4.30 -10.27 2.90
CA TYR A 16 2.89 -10.48 3.21
C TYR A 16 2.63 -10.51 4.72
N SER A 17 3.35 -11.36 5.47
CA SER A 17 3.20 -11.46 6.93
C SER A 17 3.60 -10.15 7.63
N ILE A 18 4.68 -9.51 7.18
CA ILE A 18 5.14 -8.22 7.68
C ILE A 18 4.10 -7.12 7.44
N ALA A 19 3.45 -7.08 6.28
CA ALA A 19 2.39 -6.11 6.01
C ALA A 19 1.14 -6.37 6.88
N GLN A 20 0.82 -7.63 7.20
CA GLN A 20 -0.23 -7.94 8.18
C GLN A 20 0.12 -7.42 9.57
N LYS A 21 1.37 -7.61 10.02
CA LYS A 21 1.89 -7.06 11.28
C LYS A 21 1.78 -5.53 11.29
N ALA A 22 2.24 -4.85 10.24
CA ALA A 22 2.08 -3.41 10.09
C ALA A 22 0.61 -2.97 10.18
N GLY A 23 -0.30 -3.69 9.52
CA GLY A 23 -1.74 -3.46 9.67
C GLY A 23 -2.25 -3.59 11.12
N THR A 24 -1.69 -4.51 11.92
CA THR A 24 -2.01 -4.60 13.35
C THR A 24 -1.51 -3.39 14.14
N ILE A 25 -0.32 -2.87 13.81
CA ILE A 25 0.28 -1.69 14.43
C ILE A 25 -0.57 -0.45 14.13
N VAL A 26 -0.94 -0.25 12.86
CA VAL A 26 -1.84 0.83 12.45
C VAL A 26 -3.14 0.78 13.25
N ARG A 27 -3.77 -0.39 13.36
CA ARG A 27 -5.00 -0.53 14.16
C ARG A 27 -4.80 -0.25 15.65
N ARG A 28 -3.69 -0.71 16.22
CA ARG A 28 -3.34 -0.49 17.63
C ARG A 28 -3.23 0.99 17.97
N VAL A 29 -2.58 1.78 17.10
CA VAL A 29 -2.40 3.22 17.33
C VAL A 29 -3.73 3.98 17.39
N ILE A 30 -4.71 3.67 16.52
CA ILE A 30 -6.08 4.23 16.67
C ILE A 30 -6.71 3.82 18.00
N ALA A 31 -6.59 2.54 18.38
CA ALA A 31 -7.21 2.03 19.60
C ALA A 31 -6.63 2.65 20.87
N GLU A 32 -5.33 3.00 20.87
CA GLU A 32 -4.67 3.74 21.95
C GLU A 32 -5.15 5.21 22.05
N GLY A 33 -5.66 5.78 20.94
CA GLY A 33 -6.25 7.12 20.90
C GLY A 33 -5.26 8.27 20.78
N ASP A 34 -3.96 8.04 21.01
CA ASP A 34 -2.89 9.01 20.77
C ASP A 34 -2.18 8.72 19.45
N LEU A 35 -2.52 9.52 18.44
CA LEU A 35 -1.93 9.44 17.11
C LEU A 35 -0.48 9.96 17.07
N GLY A 36 -0.03 10.77 18.03
CA GLY A 36 1.31 11.36 18.01
C GLY A 36 1.63 12.07 16.68
N ILE A 37 0.73 12.93 16.22
CA ILE A 37 0.79 13.64 14.93
C ILE A 37 1.92 14.65 14.95
N VAL A 38 2.73 14.64 13.89
CA VAL A 38 3.81 15.59 13.59
C VAL A 38 3.54 16.16 12.21
N GLU A 39 3.61 17.48 12.07
CA GLU A 39 3.58 18.14 10.76
C GLU A 39 4.98 18.08 10.14
N LYS A 40 5.06 17.61 8.88
CA LYS A 40 6.30 17.57 8.10
C LYS A 40 6.49 18.93 7.41
N THR A 41 6.18 19.04 6.11
CA THR A 41 6.40 20.29 5.37
C THR A 41 5.22 21.27 5.42
N CYS A 42 4.00 20.79 5.67
CA CYS A 42 2.79 21.62 5.72
C CYS A 42 1.62 20.89 6.45
N ALA A 43 0.51 21.59 6.70
CA ALA A 43 -0.64 21.07 7.45
C ALA A 43 -1.37 19.87 6.81
N THR A 44 -1.07 19.54 5.54
CA THR A 44 -1.59 18.35 4.86
C THR A 44 -0.55 17.24 4.73
N ASP A 45 0.71 17.53 5.07
CA ASP A 45 1.83 16.61 5.06
C ASP A 45 2.15 16.20 6.50
N LEU A 46 1.51 15.11 6.94
CA LEU A 46 1.48 14.65 8.32
C LEU A 46 2.24 13.33 8.47
N GLN A 47 2.75 13.10 9.67
CA GLN A 47 3.31 11.81 10.11
C GLN A 47 2.73 11.48 11.48
N THR A 48 2.30 10.24 11.70
CA THR A 48 1.77 9.78 12.98
C THR A 48 2.68 8.71 13.62
N LYS A 49 2.34 8.32 14.85
CA LYS A 49 2.95 7.17 15.53
C LYS A 49 2.81 5.88 14.71
N ALA A 50 1.74 5.73 13.93
CA ALA A 50 1.53 4.56 13.10
C ALA A 50 2.55 4.49 11.95
N ASP A 51 2.81 5.59 11.25
CA ASP A 51 3.80 5.67 10.16
C ASP A 51 5.19 5.24 10.68
N ARG A 52 5.62 5.82 11.81
CA ARG A 52 6.93 5.53 12.42
C ARG A 52 7.05 4.07 12.83
N LEU A 53 6.10 3.55 13.62
CA LEU A 53 6.16 2.18 14.14
C LEU A 53 5.99 1.13 13.04
N ALA A 54 5.14 1.38 12.04
CA ALA A 54 4.99 0.48 10.90
C ALA A 54 6.28 0.45 10.07
N GLN A 55 6.92 1.60 9.81
CA GLN A 55 8.19 1.59 9.08
C GLN A 55 9.30 0.86 9.84
N MET A 56 9.44 1.11 11.16
CA MET A 56 10.40 0.38 12.00
C MET A 56 10.16 -1.14 11.94
N SER A 57 8.91 -1.56 12.08
CA SER A 57 8.51 -2.97 11.99
C SER A 57 8.87 -3.59 10.64
N ILE A 58 8.49 -2.92 9.54
CA ILE A 58 8.71 -3.43 8.18
C ILE A 58 10.20 -3.51 7.85
N CYS A 59 10.92 -2.40 8.01
CA CYS A 59 12.32 -2.31 7.62
C CYS A 59 13.20 -3.25 8.43
N SER A 60 13.01 -3.32 9.77
CA SER A 60 13.81 -4.22 10.61
C SER A 60 13.50 -5.69 10.39
N SER A 61 12.22 -6.05 10.17
CA SER A 61 11.85 -7.44 9.87
C SER A 61 12.42 -7.90 8.52
N LEU A 62 12.36 -7.05 7.49
CA LEU A 62 12.95 -7.33 6.18
C LEU A 62 14.49 -7.42 6.26
N ALA A 63 15.15 -6.42 6.86
CA ALA A 63 16.61 -6.38 6.95
C ALA A 63 17.18 -7.55 7.77
N ARG A 64 16.45 -8.03 8.78
CA ARG A 64 16.84 -9.22 9.57
C ARG A 64 16.84 -10.49 8.72
N LYS A 65 15.86 -10.66 7.84
CA LYS A 65 15.68 -11.87 7.01
C LYS A 65 16.45 -11.82 5.69
N PHE A 66 16.65 -10.62 5.17
CA PHE A 66 17.25 -10.33 3.86
C PHE A 66 18.23 -9.16 4.00
N PRO A 67 19.40 -9.40 4.63
CA PRO A 67 20.35 -8.35 5.01
C PRO A 67 21.04 -7.65 3.84
N LYS A 68 20.92 -8.15 2.61
CA LYS A 68 21.51 -7.55 1.41
C LYS A 68 20.54 -6.66 0.62
N LEU A 69 19.26 -6.62 0.99
CA LEU A 69 18.29 -5.77 0.31
C LEU A 69 18.65 -4.30 0.46
N THR A 70 18.39 -3.53 -0.60
CA THR A 70 18.20 -2.09 -0.45
C THR A 70 16.74 -1.86 -0.03
N ILE A 71 16.51 -1.20 1.10
CA ILE A 71 15.16 -0.87 1.60
C ILE A 71 15.06 0.66 1.71
N ILE A 72 14.06 1.26 1.06
CA ILE A 72 13.83 2.71 1.03
C ILE A 72 12.41 2.94 1.54
N GLY A 73 12.29 3.53 2.72
CA GLY A 73 11.02 3.94 3.33
C GLY A 73 10.71 5.42 3.10
N GLU A 74 9.45 5.79 3.24
CA GLU A 74 9.00 7.19 3.20
C GLU A 74 9.60 8.05 4.32
N GLU A 75 9.58 7.53 5.55
CA GLU A 75 9.85 8.35 6.73
C GLU A 75 11.36 8.43 7.01
N ASP A 76 11.85 9.64 7.24
CA ASP A 76 13.22 9.86 7.71
C ASP A 76 13.27 9.62 9.23
N LEU A 77 13.69 8.42 9.64
CA LEU A 77 13.71 8.00 11.04
C LEU A 77 15.16 7.87 11.53
N PRO A 78 15.44 8.27 12.79
CA PRO A 78 16.73 8.01 13.39
C PRO A 78 16.96 6.50 13.54
N PHE A 79 18.23 6.10 13.56
CA PHE A 79 18.58 4.72 13.91
C PHE A 79 18.31 4.48 15.40
N GLU A 80 17.41 3.55 15.70
CA GLU A 80 17.06 3.15 17.06
C GLU A 80 16.98 1.62 17.15
N GLU A 81 17.28 1.05 18.33
CA GLU A 81 17.02 -0.36 18.59
C GLU A 81 15.52 -0.63 18.52
N VAL A 82 15.12 -1.56 17.66
CA VAL A 82 13.71 -1.89 17.44
C VAL A 82 13.26 -2.93 18.45
N ASP A 83 12.15 -2.66 19.12
CA ASP A 83 11.49 -3.58 20.05
C ASP A 83 11.19 -4.91 19.35
N GLN A 84 11.50 -6.03 20.00
CA GLN A 84 11.21 -7.38 19.51
C GLN A 84 9.71 -7.57 19.22
N GLU A 85 8.82 -6.86 19.92
CA GLU A 85 7.38 -6.89 19.64
C GLU A 85 7.01 -6.34 18.26
N LEU A 86 7.85 -5.52 17.65
CA LEU A 86 7.64 -4.97 16.30
C LEU A 86 8.14 -5.91 15.20
N ILE A 87 8.95 -6.92 15.53
CA ILE A 87 9.55 -7.82 14.55
C ILE A 87 8.56 -8.92 14.15
N GLU A 88 8.49 -9.20 12.85
CA GLU A 88 7.73 -10.28 12.25
C GLU A 88 8.66 -11.25 11.51
N ASP A 89 8.85 -12.44 12.06
CA ASP A 89 9.73 -13.48 11.50
C ASP A 89 8.97 -14.49 10.61
N GLY A 90 7.65 -14.42 10.55
CA GLY A 90 6.78 -15.30 9.78
C GLY A 90 6.87 -15.10 8.26
N GLN A 91 6.25 -16.03 7.55
CA GLN A 91 6.11 -16.04 6.09
C GLN A 91 4.78 -16.72 5.73
N TRP A 92 4.13 -16.28 4.67
CA TRP A 92 2.90 -16.90 4.21
C TRP A 92 3.16 -18.15 3.36
N GLU A 93 2.83 -19.32 3.88
CA GLU A 93 3.18 -20.60 3.23
C GLU A 93 2.50 -20.80 1.88
N GLU A 94 1.28 -20.29 1.67
CA GLU A 94 0.61 -20.42 0.37
C GLU A 94 1.34 -19.66 -0.74
N ILE A 95 2.05 -18.57 -0.41
CA ILE A 95 2.89 -17.84 -1.37
C ILE A 95 4.14 -18.66 -1.70
N LEU A 96 4.74 -19.32 -0.71
CA LEU A 96 5.93 -20.15 -0.92
C LEU A 96 5.64 -21.36 -1.82
N GLN A 97 4.41 -21.87 -1.79
CA GLN A 97 3.99 -22.96 -2.67
C GLN A 97 3.78 -22.52 -4.13
N GLN A 98 3.73 -21.22 -4.43
CA GLN A 98 3.57 -20.74 -5.80
C GLN A 98 4.89 -20.84 -6.58
N PRO A 99 4.82 -21.16 -7.89
CA PRO A 99 6.00 -21.15 -8.73
C PRO A 99 6.53 -19.72 -8.91
N CYS A 100 7.85 -19.55 -8.87
CA CYS A 100 8.47 -18.30 -9.27
C CYS A 100 8.42 -18.18 -10.81
N PRO A 101 7.96 -17.06 -11.38
CA PRO A 101 8.04 -16.81 -12.82
C PRO A 101 9.48 -16.98 -13.33
N SER A 102 9.64 -17.64 -14.48
CA SER A 102 10.96 -18.09 -14.97
C SER A 102 11.99 -16.97 -15.10
N GLN A 103 11.54 -15.77 -15.46
CA GLN A 103 12.38 -14.58 -15.60
C GLN A 103 12.97 -14.07 -14.28
N TYR A 104 12.49 -14.54 -13.13
CA TYR A 104 12.89 -14.07 -11.80
C TYR A 104 13.58 -15.14 -10.94
N ILE A 105 13.76 -16.36 -11.47
CA ILE A 105 14.33 -17.48 -10.69
C ILE A 105 15.76 -17.20 -10.22
N ALA A 106 16.55 -16.49 -11.03
CA ALA A 106 17.97 -16.23 -10.79
C ALA A 106 18.27 -14.92 -10.05
N ILE A 107 17.24 -14.18 -9.60
CA ILE A 107 17.42 -12.92 -8.88
C ILE A 107 18.23 -13.15 -7.60
N LYS A 108 19.21 -12.28 -7.37
CA LYS A 108 19.95 -12.20 -6.11
C LYS A 108 19.34 -11.15 -5.20
N GLU A 109 19.54 -11.32 -3.91
CA GLU A 109 19.00 -10.43 -2.89
C GLU A 109 19.55 -9.00 -3.02
N GLU A 110 20.86 -8.86 -3.27
CA GLU A 110 21.52 -7.56 -3.45
C GLU A 110 21.05 -6.76 -4.68
N ASP A 111 20.36 -7.39 -5.63
CA ASP A 111 19.86 -6.73 -6.84
C ASP A 111 18.43 -6.18 -6.67
N LEU A 112 17.80 -6.44 -5.53
CA LEU A 112 16.44 -6.03 -5.22
C LEU A 112 16.41 -4.71 -4.45
N VAL A 113 15.45 -3.86 -4.80
CA VAL A 113 15.11 -2.63 -4.08
C VAL A 113 13.68 -2.74 -3.57
N VAL A 114 13.50 -2.56 -2.26
CA VAL A 114 12.18 -2.54 -1.63
C VAL A 114 11.80 -1.10 -1.31
N TRP A 115 10.64 -0.67 -1.81
CA TRP A 115 10.03 0.64 -1.56
C TRP A 115 8.89 0.48 -0.56
N VAL A 116 8.96 1.19 0.56
CA VAL A 116 8.00 1.07 1.68
C VAL A 116 7.26 2.37 1.89
N ASP A 117 5.94 2.32 1.81
CA ASP A 117 5.06 3.32 2.37
C ASP A 117 4.41 2.69 3.62
N PRO A 118 4.80 3.12 4.84
CA PRO A 118 4.33 2.49 6.06
C PRO A 118 2.87 2.80 6.37
N LEU A 119 2.31 3.88 5.83
CA LEU A 119 0.92 4.29 5.98
C LEU A 119 0.51 5.26 4.86
N ASP A 120 0.14 4.71 3.71
CA ASP A 120 -0.41 5.49 2.61
C ASP A 120 -1.80 6.02 2.99
N GLY A 121 -1.97 7.35 2.94
CA GLY A 121 -3.21 8.02 3.36
C GLY A 121 -3.21 8.56 4.79
N THR A 122 -2.04 8.96 5.33
CA THR A 122 -1.87 9.53 6.68
C THR A 122 -2.84 10.66 7.00
N LYS A 123 -3.11 11.57 6.05
CA LYS A 123 -4.08 12.66 6.26
C LYS A 123 -5.47 12.11 6.56
N GLU A 124 -5.96 11.21 5.73
CA GLU A 124 -7.26 10.56 5.91
C GLU A 124 -7.32 9.69 7.18
N TYR A 125 -6.21 9.08 7.57
CA TYR A 125 -6.07 8.37 8.84
C TYR A 125 -6.33 9.29 10.05
N THR A 126 -5.75 10.50 10.06
CA THR A 126 -6.00 11.50 11.13
C THR A 126 -7.43 12.03 11.15
N GLU A 127 -8.14 11.96 10.01
CA GLU A 127 -9.55 12.36 9.89
C GLU A 127 -10.54 11.21 10.20
N GLY A 128 -10.04 10.02 10.56
CA GLY A 128 -10.88 8.85 10.83
C GLY A 128 -11.49 8.19 9.58
N LEU A 129 -10.98 8.50 8.39
CA LEU A 129 -11.38 7.88 7.13
C LEU A 129 -10.54 6.65 6.86
N LEU A 130 -10.69 5.67 7.76
CA LEU A 130 -9.76 4.56 7.94
C LEU A 130 -9.73 3.56 6.78
N ASP A 131 -10.77 3.45 5.95
CA ASP A 131 -10.74 2.61 4.74
C ASP A 131 -9.82 3.11 3.63
N ASN A 132 -9.47 4.40 3.65
CA ASN A 132 -8.55 4.97 2.66
C ASN A 132 -7.09 4.59 2.90
N VAL A 133 -6.77 4.04 4.07
CA VAL A 133 -5.38 3.84 4.48
C VAL A 133 -4.87 2.47 4.03
N THR A 134 -3.63 2.43 3.56
CA THR A 134 -2.96 1.18 3.20
C THR A 134 -1.51 1.16 3.69
N VAL A 135 -0.92 -0.04 3.76
CA VAL A 135 0.53 -0.22 3.93
C VAL A 135 1.07 -0.80 2.64
N LEU A 136 2.11 -0.20 2.07
CA LEU A 136 2.66 -0.58 0.77
C LEU A 136 4.08 -1.12 0.90
N ILE A 137 4.32 -2.31 0.35
CA ILE A 137 5.67 -2.88 0.23
C ILE A 137 5.86 -3.30 -1.23
N GLY A 138 6.53 -2.45 -2.00
CA GLY A 138 6.84 -2.68 -3.41
C GLY A 138 8.24 -3.23 -3.59
N ILE A 139 8.41 -4.21 -4.48
CA ILE A 139 9.68 -4.89 -4.74
C ILE A 139 10.05 -4.65 -6.20
N ALA A 140 11.21 -4.03 -6.41
CA ALA A 140 11.74 -3.70 -7.72
C ALA A 140 13.01 -4.48 -8.05
N TYR A 141 13.17 -4.78 -9.33
CA TYR A 141 14.36 -5.42 -9.93
C TYR A 141 14.67 -4.73 -11.25
N GLU A 142 15.94 -4.37 -11.48
CA GLU A 142 16.39 -3.63 -12.68
C GLU A 142 15.54 -2.39 -12.98
N GLY A 143 15.18 -1.64 -11.92
CA GLY A 143 14.41 -0.40 -12.02
C GLY A 143 12.92 -0.57 -12.29
N LYS A 144 12.41 -1.80 -12.38
CA LYS A 144 10.98 -2.09 -12.61
C LYS A 144 10.35 -2.68 -11.37
N ALA A 145 9.13 -2.26 -11.04
CA ALA A 145 8.34 -2.92 -10.00
C ALA A 145 7.92 -4.31 -10.50
N ILE A 146 8.23 -5.37 -9.75
CA ILE A 146 8.02 -6.77 -10.17
C ILE A 146 7.13 -7.57 -9.21
N ALA A 147 7.08 -7.17 -7.93
CA ALA A 147 6.23 -7.76 -6.92
C ALA A 147 5.74 -6.68 -5.95
N GLY A 148 4.60 -6.88 -5.30
CA GLY A 148 4.02 -5.88 -4.42
C GLY A 148 3.05 -6.47 -3.40
N VAL A 149 3.01 -5.88 -2.22
CA VAL A 149 2.07 -6.21 -1.15
C VAL A 149 1.37 -4.93 -0.70
N ILE A 150 0.05 -4.99 -0.58
CA ILE A 150 -0.81 -3.92 -0.06
C ILE A 150 -1.63 -4.48 1.09
N ASN A 151 -1.40 -4.02 2.32
CA ASN A 151 -2.34 -4.28 3.42
C ASN A 151 -3.37 -3.15 3.50
N GLN A 152 -4.64 -3.47 3.62
CA GLN A 152 -5.72 -2.51 3.92
C GLN A 152 -6.19 -2.77 5.36
N PRO A 153 -5.67 -2.05 6.38
CA PRO A 153 -5.85 -2.42 7.79
C PRO A 153 -7.31 -2.43 8.24
N TYR A 154 -8.14 -1.59 7.62
CA TYR A 154 -9.54 -1.36 7.96
C TYR A 154 -10.52 -1.83 6.89
N TYR A 155 -10.13 -2.73 6.00
CA TYR A 155 -11.09 -3.40 5.14
C TYR A 155 -12.22 -4.04 5.98
N ASN A 156 -13.48 -3.92 5.53
CA ASN A 156 -14.69 -4.31 6.25
C ASN A 156 -14.96 -3.59 7.59
N TYR A 157 -14.24 -2.51 7.94
CA TYR A 157 -14.63 -1.71 9.09
C TYR A 157 -15.96 -1.01 8.82
N GLN A 158 -16.86 -0.98 9.80
CA GLN A 158 -18.13 -0.28 9.68
C GLN A 158 -18.04 1.09 10.35
N ASN A 159 -18.12 2.16 9.56
CA ASN A 159 -18.34 3.52 10.06
C ASN A 159 -19.85 3.80 10.13
N ASN A 160 -20.61 3.03 10.92
CA ASN A 160 -22.05 3.22 11.00
C ASN A 160 -22.36 4.58 11.66
N GLU A 161 -23.12 5.44 10.99
CA GLU A 161 -23.58 6.72 11.57
C GLU A 161 -24.35 6.53 12.90
N LYS A 162 -25.01 5.38 13.09
CA LYS A 162 -25.66 5.01 14.37
C LYS A 162 -24.67 4.78 15.51
N GLN A 163 -23.40 4.50 15.22
CA GLN A 163 -22.33 4.34 16.20
C GLN A 163 -21.70 5.69 16.58
N LYS A 164 -21.70 6.69 15.67
CA LYS A 164 -21.35 8.09 16.00
C LYS A 164 -22.28 8.70 17.07
N LEU A 165 -23.57 8.30 17.11
CA LEU A 165 -24.52 8.73 18.13
C LEU A 165 -24.41 7.97 19.46
N ARG A 166 -23.66 6.86 19.51
CA ARG A 166 -23.50 6.02 20.71
C ARG A 166 -22.04 6.06 21.16
N GLU A 167 -21.70 7.13 21.86
CA GLU A 167 -20.58 7.25 22.81
C GLU A 167 -19.14 7.20 22.24
N HIS A 168 -18.39 8.28 22.52
CA HIS A 168 -16.95 8.45 22.83
C HIS A 168 -15.93 7.27 22.78
N LYS A 169 -16.11 6.22 21.97
CA LYS A 169 -15.16 5.10 21.88
C LYS A 169 -14.70 4.90 20.45
N ASN A 170 -13.43 5.22 20.22
CA ASN A 170 -12.66 5.02 19.00
C ASN A 170 -12.42 3.52 18.73
N GLU A 171 -13.48 2.71 18.62
CA GLU A 171 -13.35 1.28 18.32
C GLU A 171 -13.88 0.98 16.91
N ALA A 172 -12.97 0.99 15.94
CA ALA A 172 -13.24 0.45 14.62
C ALA A 172 -13.32 -1.09 14.70
N LYS A 173 -14.53 -1.63 14.50
CA LYS A 173 -14.80 -3.07 14.49
C LYS A 173 -15.38 -3.48 13.14
N ALA A 174 -15.04 -4.69 12.68
CA ALA A 174 -15.76 -5.31 11.59
C ALA A 174 -17.15 -5.76 12.06
N GLY A 175 -18.08 -5.92 11.12
CA GLY A 175 -19.38 -6.52 11.40
C GLY A 175 -19.24 -7.95 11.95
N PRO A 176 -20.28 -8.49 12.60
CA PRO A 176 -20.23 -9.78 13.33
C PRO A 176 -19.72 -10.98 12.51
N ASP A 177 -19.85 -10.94 11.18
CA ASP A 177 -19.43 -12.02 10.28
C ASP A 177 -18.30 -11.63 9.31
N ALA A 178 -17.67 -10.46 9.50
CA ALA A 178 -16.65 -9.95 8.59
C ALA A 178 -15.26 -9.95 9.24
N THR A 179 -14.25 -10.39 8.48
CA THR A 179 -12.84 -10.25 8.89
C THR A 179 -12.40 -8.80 8.70
N LEU A 180 -11.87 -8.19 9.76
CA LEU A 180 -11.29 -6.84 9.74
C LEU A 180 -9.91 -6.88 9.09
N GLY A 181 -9.72 -6.03 8.10
CA GLY A 181 -8.48 -5.92 7.36
C GLY A 181 -8.29 -7.03 6.33
N ARG A 182 -7.41 -6.78 5.36
CA ARG A 182 -6.99 -7.75 4.34
C ARG A 182 -5.60 -7.42 3.81
N THR A 183 -4.99 -8.40 3.13
CA THR A 183 -3.74 -8.20 2.40
C THR A 183 -3.91 -8.66 0.96
N ILE A 184 -3.52 -7.79 0.04
CA ILE A 184 -3.43 -8.03 -1.40
C ILE A 184 -1.95 -8.18 -1.75
N TRP A 185 -1.62 -9.09 -2.65
CA TRP A 185 -0.25 -9.25 -3.12
C TRP A 185 -0.22 -9.66 -4.59
N GLY A 186 0.91 -9.46 -5.25
CA GLY A 186 1.08 -9.88 -6.64
C GLY A 186 2.53 -9.96 -7.07
N VAL A 187 2.75 -10.74 -8.12
CA VAL A 187 4.05 -10.90 -8.80
C VAL A 187 3.77 -10.89 -10.30
N LEU A 188 4.50 -10.07 -11.06
CA LEU A 188 4.33 -10.02 -12.52
C LEU A 188 4.63 -11.38 -13.15
N GLY A 189 3.77 -11.83 -14.06
CA GLY A 189 3.86 -13.16 -14.66
C GLY A 189 3.28 -14.30 -13.82
N LEU A 190 2.86 -14.04 -12.57
CA LEU A 190 2.07 -14.98 -11.76
C LEU A 190 0.63 -14.51 -11.61
N GLY A 191 0.43 -13.22 -11.29
CA GLY A 191 -0.88 -12.63 -11.04
C GLY A 191 -0.93 -11.83 -9.74
N ALA A 192 -2.13 -11.38 -9.38
CA ALA A 192 -2.41 -10.72 -8.10
C ALA A 192 -3.59 -11.38 -7.39
N PHE A 193 -3.56 -11.37 -6.06
CA PHE A 193 -4.40 -12.18 -5.18
C PHE A 193 -4.84 -11.38 -3.94
N GLY A 194 -5.84 -11.88 -3.21
CA GLY A 194 -6.36 -11.24 -2.00
C GLY A 194 -7.53 -10.27 -2.24
N PHE A 195 -8.11 -10.27 -3.44
CA PHE A 195 -9.27 -9.47 -3.82
C PHE A 195 -10.09 -10.18 -4.91
N GLN A 196 -11.28 -9.65 -5.18
CA GLN A 196 -12.11 -10.08 -6.31
C GLN A 196 -12.00 -9.05 -7.44
N LEU A 197 -11.35 -9.45 -8.54
CA LEU A 197 -11.23 -8.60 -9.73
C LEU A 197 -12.61 -8.29 -10.30
N LYS A 198 -12.87 -7.01 -10.57
CA LYS A 198 -14.12 -6.56 -11.19
C LYS A 198 -13.84 -5.34 -12.07
N GLU A 199 -14.41 -5.34 -13.27
CA GLU A 199 -14.36 -4.17 -14.15
C GLU A 199 -15.31 -3.07 -13.69
N ALA A 200 -14.95 -1.82 -13.96
CA ALA A 200 -15.84 -0.68 -13.76
C ALA A 200 -17.11 -0.80 -14.64
N PRO A 201 -18.24 -0.17 -14.25
CA PRO A 201 -19.47 -0.21 -15.03
C PRO A 201 -19.24 0.19 -16.49
N ALA A 202 -19.68 -0.65 -17.43
CA ALA A 202 -19.53 -0.40 -18.85
C ALA A 202 -20.17 0.93 -19.27
N GLY A 203 -19.46 1.70 -20.11
CA GLY A 203 -19.94 2.99 -20.61
C GLY A 203 -19.94 4.12 -19.57
N LYS A 204 -19.26 3.95 -18.43
CA LYS A 204 -19.08 4.99 -17.41
C LYS A 204 -17.61 5.38 -17.23
N HIS A 205 -17.36 6.68 -17.17
CA HIS A 205 -16.07 7.27 -16.83
C HIS A 205 -16.09 7.73 -15.37
N ILE A 206 -15.71 6.84 -14.46
CA ILE A 206 -15.62 7.14 -13.03
C ILE A 206 -14.15 7.40 -12.71
N ILE A 207 -13.79 8.67 -12.51
CA ILE A 207 -12.40 9.07 -12.30
C ILE A 207 -12.14 9.23 -10.81
N THR A 208 -11.23 8.44 -10.26
CA THR A 208 -10.76 8.63 -8.89
C THR A 208 -9.55 9.54 -8.86
N THR A 209 -9.45 10.41 -7.86
CA THR A 209 -8.34 11.35 -7.69
C THR A 209 -8.17 11.76 -6.22
N THR A 210 -7.18 12.60 -5.95
CA THR A 210 -6.84 13.08 -4.60
C THR A 210 -8.00 13.81 -3.92
N ARG A 211 -8.16 13.55 -2.61
CA ARG A 211 -9.01 14.31 -1.70
C ARG A 211 -8.33 15.58 -1.19
N SER A 212 -7.10 15.44 -0.69
CA SER A 212 -6.44 16.45 0.15
C SER A 212 -5.34 17.26 -0.56
N HIS A 213 -4.96 16.88 -1.78
CA HIS A 213 -3.85 17.49 -2.53
C HIS A 213 -4.26 17.98 -3.94
N SER A 214 -5.49 18.49 -4.08
CA SER A 214 -6.01 18.95 -5.37
C SER A 214 -5.50 20.36 -5.70
N ASN A 215 -5.30 20.63 -6.99
CA ASN A 215 -5.04 21.96 -7.53
C ASN A 215 -5.74 22.11 -8.90
N LYS A 216 -5.63 23.29 -9.53
CA LYS A 216 -6.29 23.57 -10.81
C LYS A 216 -5.87 22.59 -11.92
N LEU A 217 -4.59 22.22 -11.99
CA LEU A 217 -4.10 21.30 -13.03
C LEU A 217 -4.70 19.90 -12.88
N VAL A 218 -4.83 19.40 -11.65
CA VAL A 218 -5.52 18.14 -11.35
C VAL A 218 -6.97 18.22 -11.80
N THR A 219 -7.70 19.28 -11.43
CA THR A 219 -9.12 19.40 -11.78
C THR A 219 -9.33 19.54 -13.29
N ASP A 220 -8.52 20.36 -13.97
CA ASP A 220 -8.63 20.56 -15.41
C ASP A 220 -8.36 19.25 -16.16
N CYS A 221 -7.35 18.48 -15.75
CA CYS A 221 -7.02 17.20 -16.36
C CYS A 221 -8.13 16.16 -16.15
N VAL A 222 -8.70 16.08 -14.93
CA VAL A 222 -9.85 15.20 -14.65
C VAL A 222 -11.06 15.61 -15.48
N THR A 223 -11.37 16.90 -15.57
CA THR A 223 -12.49 17.40 -16.39
C THR A 223 -12.29 17.09 -17.88
N ALA A 224 -11.06 17.15 -18.39
CA ALA A 224 -10.75 16.81 -19.78
C ALA A 224 -11.02 15.33 -20.13
N MET A 225 -11.12 14.44 -19.14
CA MET A 225 -11.50 13.03 -19.34
C MET A 225 -13.01 12.83 -19.54
N ASN A 226 -13.81 13.91 -19.52
CA ASN A 226 -15.28 13.88 -19.60
C ASN A 226 -15.91 12.86 -18.61
N PRO A 227 -15.66 13.01 -17.31
CA PRO A 227 -16.11 12.04 -16.30
C PRO A 227 -17.63 12.05 -16.14
N ASP A 228 -18.22 10.87 -15.98
CA ASP A 228 -19.59 10.71 -15.45
C ASP A 228 -19.64 10.98 -13.95
N ASP A 229 -18.57 10.62 -13.23
CA ASP A 229 -18.43 10.82 -11.78
C ASP A 229 -16.95 11.00 -11.40
N VAL A 230 -16.72 11.71 -10.29
CA VAL A 230 -15.37 11.98 -9.77
C VAL A 230 -15.30 11.61 -8.29
N LEU A 231 -14.55 10.56 -7.99
CA LEU A 231 -14.29 10.11 -6.63
C LEU A 231 -13.07 10.85 -6.06
N ARG A 232 -13.24 11.54 -4.93
CA ARG A 232 -12.13 12.23 -4.24
C ARG A 232 -11.78 11.50 -2.94
N VAL A 233 -10.71 10.73 -2.97
CA VAL A 233 -10.29 9.86 -1.86
C VAL A 233 -8.79 9.96 -1.55
N GLY A 234 -8.44 9.60 -0.31
CA GLY A 234 -7.06 9.43 0.13
C GLY A 234 -6.44 8.12 -0.35
N GLY A 235 -5.11 8.05 -0.25
CA GLY A 235 -4.32 6.82 -0.46
C GLY A 235 -4.09 6.45 -1.93
N ALA A 236 -2.83 6.40 -2.39
CA ALA A 236 -2.49 5.89 -3.71
C ALA A 236 -2.86 4.41 -3.85
N GLY A 237 -2.56 3.59 -2.84
CA GLY A 237 -2.93 2.17 -2.77
C GLY A 237 -4.44 1.98 -2.82
N ASN A 238 -5.20 2.77 -2.05
CA ASN A 238 -6.67 2.74 -2.07
C ASN A 238 -7.25 3.08 -3.46
N LYS A 239 -6.68 4.08 -4.16
CA LYS A 239 -7.12 4.42 -5.52
C LYS A 239 -6.87 3.30 -6.52
N ILE A 240 -5.77 2.55 -6.39
CA ILE A 240 -5.55 1.35 -7.21
C ILE A 240 -6.51 0.21 -6.84
N ILE A 241 -6.81 0.02 -5.55
CA ILE A 241 -7.84 -0.93 -5.11
C ILE A 241 -9.20 -0.59 -5.75
N GLN A 242 -9.55 0.70 -5.87
CA GLN A 242 -10.77 1.10 -6.56
C GLN A 242 -10.80 0.71 -8.05
N LEU A 243 -9.65 0.69 -8.73
CA LEU A 243 -9.56 0.25 -10.13
C LEU A 243 -9.78 -1.25 -10.26
N ILE A 244 -9.04 -2.05 -9.48
CA ILE A 244 -9.11 -3.52 -9.58
C ILE A 244 -10.44 -4.09 -9.05
N GLU A 245 -11.19 -3.33 -8.27
CA GLU A 245 -12.54 -3.71 -7.79
C GLU A 245 -13.68 -3.01 -8.56
N GLY A 246 -13.37 -2.30 -9.65
CA GLY A 246 -14.37 -1.71 -10.53
C GLY A 246 -15.19 -0.58 -9.88
N LYS A 247 -14.65 0.08 -8.85
CA LYS A 247 -15.24 1.28 -8.24
C LYS A 247 -14.90 2.54 -9.03
N ALA A 248 -13.74 2.56 -9.68
CA ALA A 248 -13.31 3.62 -10.59
C ALA A 248 -12.78 3.00 -11.89
N SER A 249 -12.89 3.73 -13.00
CA SER A 249 -12.37 3.32 -14.31
C SER A 249 -10.96 3.85 -14.58
N ALA A 250 -10.57 4.97 -13.95
CA ALA A 250 -9.21 5.51 -14.03
C ALA A 250 -8.84 6.30 -12.78
N TYR A 251 -7.55 6.27 -12.43
CA TYR A 251 -6.94 7.16 -11.43
C TYR A 251 -6.13 8.23 -12.16
N VAL A 252 -6.51 9.49 -12.01
CA VAL A 252 -5.84 10.63 -12.67
C VAL A 252 -5.33 11.63 -11.63
N PHE A 253 -4.02 11.87 -11.62
CA PHE A 253 -3.38 12.87 -10.76
C PHE A 253 -2.31 13.64 -11.54
N ALA A 254 -2.73 14.73 -12.18
CA ALA A 254 -1.85 15.60 -12.97
C ALA A 254 -1.13 16.62 -12.06
N SER A 255 -0.29 16.13 -11.15
CA SER A 255 0.47 16.95 -10.22
C SER A 255 1.71 16.21 -9.71
N PRO A 256 2.79 16.91 -9.34
CA PRO A 256 3.76 16.34 -8.42
C PRO A 256 3.08 16.00 -7.08
N GLY A 257 3.65 15.05 -6.34
CA GLY A 257 3.17 14.68 -5.00
C GLY A 257 3.55 13.26 -4.65
N CYS A 258 2.99 12.29 -5.39
CA CYS A 258 3.33 10.88 -5.23
C CYS A 258 4.83 10.63 -5.47
N LYS A 259 5.39 9.77 -4.63
CA LYS A 259 6.76 9.29 -4.66
C LYS A 259 6.77 7.84 -5.16
N LYS A 260 7.95 7.22 -5.14
CA LYS A 260 8.11 5.85 -5.62
C LYS A 260 7.44 4.83 -4.69
N TRP A 261 7.45 5.07 -3.38
CA TRP A 261 6.77 4.21 -2.41
C TRP A 261 5.24 4.19 -2.59
N ASP A 262 4.61 5.32 -2.96
CA ASP A 262 3.17 5.38 -3.29
C ASP A 262 2.76 4.50 -4.49
N THR A 263 3.69 4.24 -5.42
CA THR A 263 3.37 3.68 -6.73
C THR A 263 3.93 2.28 -6.96
N CYS A 264 5.02 1.89 -6.27
CA CYS A 264 5.72 0.63 -6.55
C CYS A 264 4.84 -0.61 -6.35
N ALA A 265 4.29 -0.82 -5.16
CA ALA A 265 3.38 -1.96 -4.94
C ALA A 265 2.07 -1.82 -5.73
N PRO A 266 1.39 -0.66 -5.73
CA PRO A 266 0.13 -0.53 -6.46
C PRO A 266 0.26 -0.72 -7.98
N GLU A 267 1.36 -0.28 -8.60
CA GLU A 267 1.65 -0.54 -10.01
C GLU A 267 1.65 -2.03 -10.31
N VAL A 268 2.36 -2.84 -9.50
CA VAL A 268 2.45 -4.29 -9.70
C VAL A 268 1.07 -4.93 -9.65
N ILE A 269 0.27 -4.58 -8.63
CA ILE A 269 -1.08 -5.16 -8.48
C ILE A 269 -1.93 -4.87 -9.71
N LEU A 270 -1.89 -3.63 -10.21
CA LEU A 270 -2.65 -3.23 -11.39
C LEU A 270 -2.15 -3.92 -12.67
N HIS A 271 -0.84 -3.93 -12.90
CA HIS A 271 -0.22 -4.56 -14.08
C HIS A 271 -0.45 -6.06 -14.11
N ALA A 272 -0.39 -6.74 -12.96
CA ALA A 272 -0.61 -8.18 -12.84
C ALA A 272 -2.03 -8.63 -13.24
N VAL A 273 -3.00 -7.71 -13.26
CA VAL A 273 -4.37 -7.96 -13.76
C VAL A 273 -4.67 -7.25 -15.09
N GLY A 274 -3.63 -6.82 -15.81
CA GLY A 274 -3.75 -6.28 -17.17
C GLY A 274 -4.01 -4.77 -17.25
N GLY A 275 -4.02 -4.06 -16.12
CA GLY A 275 -4.07 -2.60 -16.11
C GLY A 275 -2.71 -1.96 -16.40
N LYS A 276 -2.67 -0.61 -16.41
CA LYS A 276 -1.45 0.17 -16.68
C LYS A 276 -1.37 1.38 -15.77
N LEU A 277 -0.17 1.67 -15.28
CA LEU A 277 0.18 2.86 -14.50
C LEU A 277 1.40 3.51 -15.16
N THR A 278 1.37 4.83 -15.29
CA THR A 278 2.44 5.66 -15.86
C THR A 278 2.45 7.03 -15.21
N ASP A 279 3.42 7.88 -15.56
CA ASP A 279 3.25 9.33 -15.40
C ASP A 279 2.14 9.87 -16.34
N ILE A 280 1.85 11.17 -16.25
CA ILE A 280 0.79 11.82 -17.04
C ILE A 280 1.10 11.86 -18.55
N HIS A 281 2.36 11.61 -18.95
CA HIS A 281 2.81 11.59 -20.34
C HIS A 281 2.87 10.18 -20.93
N GLY A 282 2.58 9.15 -20.12
CA GLY A 282 2.63 7.75 -20.55
C GLY A 282 4.00 7.07 -20.36
N ASN A 283 4.95 7.72 -19.69
CA ASN A 283 6.25 7.14 -19.40
C ASN A 283 6.15 6.16 -18.22
N ALA A 284 6.87 5.05 -18.32
CA ALA A 284 7.00 4.10 -17.21
C ALA A 284 7.78 4.73 -16.04
N LEU A 285 7.34 4.46 -14.82
CA LEU A 285 8.06 4.86 -13.62
C LEU A 285 9.32 3.99 -13.42
N GLN A 286 10.31 4.54 -12.73
CA GLN A 286 11.59 3.88 -12.48
C GLN A 286 11.83 3.76 -10.98
N TYR A 287 12.26 2.58 -10.53
CA TYR A 287 12.38 2.17 -9.12
C TYR A 287 13.80 1.75 -8.73
N ASN A 288 14.81 2.27 -9.44
CA ASN A 288 16.21 2.11 -9.06
C ASN A 288 16.48 2.76 -7.70
N LYS A 289 17.54 2.31 -7.02
CA LYS A 289 17.98 2.88 -5.73
C LYS A 289 18.43 4.34 -5.81
N GLU A 290 18.85 4.79 -7.01
CA GLU A 290 19.38 6.13 -7.29
C GLU A 290 18.29 7.08 -7.80
#